data_AF-A0A970M4G9-F1
#
_entry.id   AF-A0A970M4G9-F1
#
_cell.length_a   1.000
_cell.length_b   1.000
_cell.length_c   1.000
_cell.angle_alpha   90.00
_cell.angle_beta   90.00
_cell.angle_gamma   90.00
#
_symmetry.space_group_name_H-M   'P 1'
#
loop_
_entity.id
_entity.type
_entity.pdbx_description
1 polymer ?
#
loop_
_entity_poly.entity_id
_entity_poly.type
_entity_poly.pdbx_seq_one_letter_code
_entity_poly.pdbx_strand_id
1 'polypeptide(L)'
;MNDEKIEEKKIPPGWGQDSLSEFIENAWHNTFATFHNVKDWYSILKDIHLVFDAITHNIDRTPDWFASFFLFRSHSAYLGSVRLALSGQTPETYIVLRGCLENALYGFYVSRNAESREIWLRRHDDEKSNKAVRKTFTIRNLLKALRSEDLKLHDVAQELYDRTIDLGGHPNEQAVFTVMKQTVNGTKLTFESGYLVGNEPALVLALKTCAQIGTCALSVFQRIYRERFDILGLSDQLASLKRGL
;
A
#
# COMPACT_ATOMS: atom_id res chain seq x y z
N MET A 1 23.61 4.82 36.22
CA MET A 1 23.44 5.51 34.93
C MET A 1 24.43 4.83 34.01
N ASN A 2 23.98 3.77 33.31
CA ASN A 2 24.85 3.02 32.41
C ASN A 2 24.85 3.73 31.07
N ASP A 3 26.00 4.31 30.72
CA ASP A 3 26.32 4.70 29.35
C ASP A 3 26.38 3.42 28.51
N GLU A 4 25.26 3.03 27.89
CA GLU A 4 25.29 2.09 26.78
C GLU A 4 26.09 2.74 25.65
N LYS A 5 27.33 2.28 25.48
CA LYS A 5 28.13 2.55 24.28
C LYS A 5 27.30 2.10 23.07
N ILE A 6 26.83 3.07 22.29
CA ILE A 6 26.26 2.81 20.97
C ILE A 6 27.36 2.11 20.18
N GLU A 7 27.17 0.82 19.91
CA GLU A 7 28.08 0.03 19.11
C GLU A 7 28.12 0.64 17.71
N GLU A 8 29.29 1.15 17.28
CA GLU A 8 29.45 1.70 15.94
C GLU A 8 29.04 0.65 14.92
N LYS A 9 28.03 0.99 14.10
CA LYS A 9 27.49 0.13 13.06
C LYS A 9 28.62 -0.25 12.10
N LYS A 10 29.10 -1.50 12.17
CA LYS A 10 30.13 -2.02 11.28
C LYS A 10 29.57 -2.08 9.86
N ILE A 11 29.93 -1.10 9.03
CA ILE A 11 29.59 -1.08 7.61
C ILE A 11 30.44 -2.14 6.88
N PRO A 12 29.84 -3.05 6.09
CA PRO A 12 30.60 -4.02 5.32
C PRO A 12 31.58 -3.35 4.34
N PRO A 13 32.78 -3.92 4.12
CA PRO A 13 33.71 -3.41 3.11
C PRO A 13 33.03 -3.31 1.73
N GLY A 14 33.18 -2.17 1.06
CA GLY A 14 32.61 -1.93 -0.27
C GLY A 14 31.23 -1.27 -0.31
N TRP A 15 30.54 -1.14 0.83
CA TRP A 15 29.25 -0.44 0.87
C TRP A 15 29.39 1.06 0.56
N GLY A 16 28.53 1.59 -0.32
CA GLY A 16 28.57 2.97 -0.79
C GLY A 16 29.61 3.25 -1.87
N GLN A 17 30.33 2.21 -2.35
CA GLN A 17 31.35 2.35 -3.40
C GLN A 17 30.81 2.00 -4.80
N ASP A 18 29.55 1.58 -4.91
CA ASP A 18 28.85 1.31 -6.16
C ASP A 18 27.49 2.02 -6.18
N SER A 19 26.96 2.25 -7.39
CA SER A 19 25.74 3.03 -7.59
C SER A 19 24.49 2.42 -6.93
N LEU A 20 24.44 1.09 -6.77
CA LEU A 20 23.30 0.44 -6.13
C LEU A 20 23.37 0.60 -4.61
N SER A 21 24.53 0.37 -4.00
CA SER A 21 24.67 0.58 -2.55
C SER A 21 24.53 2.05 -2.14
N GLU A 22 25.01 2.98 -2.97
CA GLU A 22 24.77 4.42 -2.80
C GLU A 22 23.26 4.75 -2.85
N PHE A 23 22.53 4.22 -3.84
CA PHE A 23 21.09 4.40 -3.94
C PHE A 23 20.35 3.91 -2.68
N ILE A 24 20.71 2.71 -2.18
CA ILE A 24 20.07 2.13 -0.99
C ILE A 24 20.34 2.98 0.25
N GLU A 25 21.58 3.46 0.43
CA GLU A 25 21.95 4.34 1.54
C GLU A 25 21.18 5.66 1.47
N ASN A 26 21.07 6.27 0.28
CA ASN A 26 20.30 7.50 0.08
C ASN A 26 18.80 7.31 0.34
N ALA A 27 18.21 6.19 -0.08
CA ALA A 27 16.82 5.84 0.23
C ALA A 27 16.59 5.70 1.75
N TRP A 28 17.58 5.17 2.48
CA TRP A 28 17.53 5.06 3.93
C TRP A 28 17.65 6.43 4.61
N HIS A 29 18.58 7.29 4.17
CA HIS A 29 18.68 8.67 4.64
C HIS A 29 17.39 9.48 4.39
N ASN A 30 16.79 9.34 3.21
CA ASN A 30 15.51 9.96 2.90
C ASN A 30 14.41 9.50 3.85
N THR A 31 14.39 8.23 4.25
CA THR A 31 13.41 7.73 5.22
C THR A 31 13.48 8.51 6.54
N PHE A 32 14.68 8.76 7.06
CA PHE A 32 14.86 9.58 8.27
C PHE A 32 14.51 11.05 8.04
N ALA A 33 14.93 11.61 6.90
CA ALA A 33 14.62 12.99 6.55
C ALA A 33 13.11 13.20 6.45
N THR A 34 12.38 12.29 5.81
CA THR A 34 10.91 12.30 5.70
C THR A 34 10.27 12.16 7.07
N PHE A 35 10.71 11.19 7.89
CA PHE A 35 10.25 11.06 9.28
C PHE A 35 10.38 12.37 10.07
N HIS A 36 11.51 13.07 9.92
CA HIS A 36 11.76 14.33 10.62
C HIS A 36 10.96 15.51 10.04
N ASN A 37 10.86 15.61 8.71
CA ASN A 37 10.33 16.81 8.05
C ASN A 37 8.81 16.77 7.80
N VAL A 38 8.20 15.58 7.73
CA VAL A 38 6.75 15.41 7.50
C VAL A 38 6.11 14.54 8.60
N LYS A 39 6.36 14.93 9.85
CA LYS A 39 5.94 14.20 11.07
C LYS A 39 4.46 13.89 11.13
N ASP A 40 3.61 14.83 10.69
CA ASP A 40 2.15 14.67 10.72
C ASP A 40 1.70 13.50 9.85
N TRP A 41 2.22 13.41 8.62
CA TRP A 41 1.95 12.28 7.74
C TRP A 41 2.49 10.98 8.31
N TYR A 42 3.70 10.98 8.85
CA TYR A 42 4.25 9.79 9.50
C TYR A 42 3.37 9.31 10.67
N SER A 43 2.85 10.24 11.49
CA SER A 43 1.96 9.89 12.60
C SER A 43 0.68 9.23 12.11
N ILE A 44 0.04 9.78 11.06
CA ILE A 44 -1.16 9.19 10.46
C ILE A 44 -0.87 7.77 9.96
N LEU A 45 0.25 7.56 9.25
CA LEU A 45 0.63 6.24 8.73
C LEU A 45 0.91 5.23 9.84
N LYS A 46 1.58 5.67 10.91
CA LYS A 46 1.81 4.87 12.12
C LYS A 46 0.48 4.47 12.76
N ASP A 47 -0.47 5.39 12.90
CA ASP A 47 -1.75 5.10 13.55
C ASP A 47 -2.61 4.14 12.71
N ILE A 48 -2.55 4.23 11.37
CA ILE A 48 -3.17 3.25 10.46
C ILE A 48 -2.50 1.88 10.60
N HIS A 49 -1.16 1.84 10.67
CA HIS A 49 -0.42 0.60 10.92
C HIS A 49 -0.86 -0.07 12.23
N LEU A 50 -1.05 0.70 13.30
CA LEU A 50 -1.53 0.19 14.58
C LEU A 50 -2.93 -0.44 14.50
N VAL A 51 -3.83 0.10 13.67
CA VAL A 51 -5.15 -0.53 13.44
C VAL A 51 -5.00 -1.86 12.72
N PHE A 52 -4.16 -1.92 11.67
CA PHE A 52 -3.85 -3.18 11.00
C PHE A 52 -3.25 -4.20 11.97
N ASP A 53 -2.28 -3.78 12.78
CA ASP A 53 -1.59 -4.63 13.74
C ASP A 53 -2.54 -5.18 14.80
N ALA A 54 -3.45 -4.34 15.31
CA ALA A 54 -4.47 -4.75 16.26
C ALA A 54 -5.42 -5.81 15.67
N ILE A 55 -5.92 -5.63 14.45
CA ILE A 55 -6.85 -6.60 13.84
C ILE A 55 -6.14 -7.90 13.45
N THR A 56 -4.89 -7.85 12.96
CA THR A 56 -4.14 -9.05 12.55
C THR A 56 -3.80 -9.95 13.75
N HIS A 57 -3.50 -9.38 14.91
CA HIS A 57 -3.25 -10.12 16.15
C HIS A 57 -4.51 -10.68 16.84
N ASN A 58 -5.70 -10.33 16.37
CA ASN A 58 -6.98 -10.71 17.01
C ASN A 58 -7.95 -11.41 16.04
N ILE A 59 -7.42 -12.01 14.96
CA ILE A 59 -8.23 -12.62 13.88
C ILE A 59 -8.54 -14.10 14.09
N ASP A 60 -7.85 -14.75 15.03
CA ASP A 60 -7.93 -16.16 15.43
C ASP A 60 -9.35 -16.60 15.88
N ARG A 61 -10.22 -15.63 16.17
CA ARG A 61 -11.58 -15.88 16.66
C ARG A 61 -12.67 -15.47 15.65
N THR A 62 -12.41 -15.58 14.35
CA THR A 62 -13.40 -15.23 13.31
C THR A 62 -13.75 -16.42 12.42
N PRO A 63 -15.04 -16.58 12.01
CA PRO A 63 -15.44 -17.68 11.13
C PRO A 63 -14.88 -17.52 9.70
N ASP A 64 -14.59 -16.29 9.26
CA ASP A 64 -14.01 -15.97 7.95
C ASP A 64 -12.48 -16.00 7.94
N TRP A 65 -11.88 -17.00 8.58
CA TRP A 65 -10.43 -17.19 8.67
C TRP A 65 -9.73 -17.16 7.30
N PHE A 66 -10.37 -17.64 6.23
CA PHE A 66 -9.77 -17.66 4.89
C PHE A 66 -9.49 -16.24 4.36
N ALA A 67 -10.36 -15.28 4.67
CA ALA A 67 -10.15 -13.88 4.30
C ALA A 67 -8.95 -13.25 5.04
N SER A 68 -8.46 -13.88 6.11
CA SER A 68 -7.34 -13.38 6.92
C SER A 68 -6.00 -13.45 6.17
N PHE A 69 -5.83 -14.43 5.26
CA PHE A 69 -4.65 -14.47 4.39
C PHE A 69 -4.50 -13.17 3.59
N PHE A 70 -5.61 -12.64 3.08
CA PHE A 70 -5.62 -11.40 2.33
C PHE A 70 -5.42 -10.17 3.25
N LEU A 71 -5.87 -10.22 4.50
CA LEU A 71 -5.55 -9.21 5.51
C LEU A 71 -4.03 -9.10 5.74
N PHE A 72 -3.36 -10.22 5.98
CA PHE A 72 -1.90 -10.23 6.16
C PHE A 72 -1.16 -9.74 4.92
N ARG A 73 -1.59 -10.15 3.73
CA ARG A 73 -1.00 -9.68 2.47
C ARG A 73 -1.25 -8.20 2.21
N SER A 74 -2.45 -7.70 2.53
CA SER A 74 -2.81 -6.28 2.41
C SER A 74 -1.98 -5.41 3.37
N HIS A 75 -1.82 -5.82 4.63
CA HIS A 75 -0.98 -5.12 5.63
C HIS A 75 0.50 -5.12 5.23
N SER A 76 1.02 -6.26 4.74
CA SER A 76 2.39 -6.35 4.24
C SER A 76 2.64 -5.44 3.04
N ALA A 77 1.70 -5.37 2.08
CA ALA A 77 1.78 -4.43 0.96
C ALA A 77 1.69 -2.98 1.43
N TYR A 78 0.83 -2.67 2.41
CA TYR A 78 0.75 -1.36 3.03
C TYR A 78 2.10 -0.93 3.63
N LEU A 79 2.72 -1.76 4.47
CA LEU A 79 4.03 -1.48 5.05
C LEU A 79 5.13 -1.30 3.99
N GLY A 80 5.13 -2.16 2.96
CA GLY A 80 6.04 -2.03 1.83
C GLY A 80 5.90 -0.68 1.12
N SER A 81 4.66 -0.26 0.85
CA SER A 81 4.39 1.02 0.22
C SER A 81 4.77 2.22 1.09
N VAL A 82 4.50 2.18 2.40
CA VAL A 82 4.90 3.24 3.34
C VAL A 82 6.42 3.39 3.35
N ARG A 83 7.18 2.28 3.36
CA ARG A 83 8.64 2.33 3.27
C ARG A 83 9.11 3.00 1.98
N LEU A 84 8.53 2.64 0.83
CA LEU A 84 8.87 3.26 -0.46
C LEU A 84 8.55 4.75 -0.47
N ALA A 85 7.37 5.14 0.03
CA ALA A 85 6.96 6.52 0.12
C ALA A 85 7.94 7.33 0.98
N LEU A 86 8.26 6.85 2.19
CA LEU A 86 9.19 7.53 3.09
C LEU A 86 10.59 7.69 2.49
N SER A 87 11.03 6.76 1.65
CA SER A 87 12.31 6.83 0.95
C SER A 87 12.32 7.75 -0.29
N GLY A 88 11.15 8.22 -0.74
CA GLY A 88 11.03 9.06 -1.94
C GLY A 88 10.80 8.31 -3.25
N GLN A 89 10.57 6.99 -3.20
CA GLN A 89 10.27 6.16 -4.38
C GLN A 89 8.77 6.26 -4.73
N THR A 90 8.35 7.41 -5.24
CA THR A 90 6.93 7.76 -5.35
C THR A 90 6.17 6.94 -6.39
N PRO A 91 6.63 6.70 -7.63
CA PRO A 91 5.89 5.87 -8.59
C PRO A 91 5.74 4.43 -8.12
N GLU A 92 6.81 3.85 -7.58
CA GLU A 92 6.83 2.46 -7.08
C GLU A 92 5.90 2.28 -5.87
N THR A 93 5.72 3.33 -5.06
CA THR A 93 4.76 3.34 -3.94
C THR A 93 3.36 2.98 -4.42
N TYR A 94 2.88 3.59 -5.51
CA TYR A 94 1.53 3.35 -6.03
C TYR A 94 1.36 1.92 -6.57
N ILE A 95 2.41 1.34 -7.17
CA ILE A 95 2.41 -0.06 -7.62
C ILE A 95 2.14 -0.99 -6.43
N VAL A 96 2.85 -0.79 -5.32
CA VAL A 96 2.69 -1.62 -4.13
C VAL A 96 1.35 -1.34 -3.42
N LEU A 97 0.90 -0.08 -3.39
CA LEU A 97 -0.41 0.29 -2.83
C LEU A 97 -1.56 -0.38 -3.55
N ARG A 98 -1.47 -0.58 -4.86
CA ARG A 98 -2.49 -1.35 -5.60
C ARG A 98 -2.65 -2.74 -5.00
N GLY A 99 -1.54 -3.42 -4.71
CA GLY A 99 -1.54 -4.71 -4.05
C GLY A 99 -2.22 -4.69 -2.68
N CYS A 100 -2.06 -3.62 -1.89
CA CYS A 100 -2.77 -3.45 -0.61
C CYS A 100 -4.28 -3.45 -0.80
N LEU A 101 -4.78 -2.62 -1.72
CA LEU A 101 -6.21 -2.47 -2.01
C LEU A 101 -6.80 -3.73 -2.65
N GLU A 102 -6.11 -4.30 -3.64
CA GLU A 102 -6.54 -5.55 -4.30
C GLU A 102 -6.67 -6.68 -3.29
N ASN A 103 -5.69 -6.87 -2.39
CA ASN A 103 -5.81 -7.92 -1.36
C ASN A 103 -7.03 -7.69 -0.47
N ALA A 104 -7.32 -6.45 -0.05
CA ALA A 104 -8.53 -6.17 0.73
C ALA A 104 -9.81 -6.56 -0.02
N LEU A 105 -9.89 -6.20 -1.31
CA LEU A 105 -11.02 -6.54 -2.17
C LEU A 105 -11.14 -8.05 -2.44
N TYR A 106 -10.03 -8.77 -2.58
CA TYR A 106 -10.02 -10.23 -2.65
C TYR A 106 -10.58 -10.84 -1.37
N GLY A 107 -10.08 -10.41 -0.21
CA GLY A 107 -10.55 -10.88 1.11
C GLY A 107 -12.05 -10.68 1.25
N PHE A 108 -12.55 -9.50 0.87
CA PHE A 108 -13.98 -9.22 0.88
C PHE A 108 -14.76 -10.13 -0.07
N TYR A 109 -14.30 -10.28 -1.31
CA TYR A 109 -14.97 -11.11 -2.31
C TYR A 109 -15.09 -12.57 -1.87
N VAL A 110 -14.02 -13.17 -1.34
CA VAL A 110 -14.05 -14.57 -0.87
C VAL A 110 -14.86 -14.75 0.42
N SER A 111 -15.01 -13.70 1.23
CA SER A 111 -15.89 -13.74 2.41
C SER A 111 -17.37 -13.78 2.01
N ARG A 112 -17.76 -13.13 0.91
CA ARG A 112 -19.14 -13.09 0.41
C ARG A 112 -19.48 -14.19 -0.60
N ASN A 113 -18.46 -14.77 -1.25
CA ASN A 113 -18.61 -15.80 -2.27
C ASN A 113 -17.81 -17.03 -1.86
N ALA A 114 -18.34 -17.86 -0.94
CA ALA A 114 -17.61 -19.00 -0.37
C ALA A 114 -17.10 -19.98 -1.44
N GLU A 115 -17.86 -20.19 -2.52
CA GLU A 115 -17.47 -21.06 -3.65
C GLU A 115 -16.22 -20.56 -4.39
N SER A 116 -15.96 -19.26 -4.35
CA SER A 116 -14.77 -18.67 -5.00
C SER A 116 -13.46 -19.07 -4.29
N ARG A 117 -13.53 -19.51 -3.03
CA ARG A 117 -12.36 -19.99 -2.27
C ARG A 117 -11.72 -21.20 -2.94
N GLU A 118 -12.55 -22.16 -3.35
CA GLU A 118 -12.10 -23.36 -4.05
C GLU A 118 -11.50 -23.00 -5.42
N ILE A 119 -12.15 -22.10 -6.15
CA ILE A 119 -11.62 -21.60 -7.44
C ILE A 119 -10.22 -21.03 -7.23
N TRP A 120 -10.02 -20.21 -6.20
CA TRP A 120 -8.73 -19.59 -5.89
C TRP A 120 -7.65 -20.63 -5.53
N LEU A 121 -7.99 -21.62 -4.69
CA LEU A 121 -7.05 -22.66 -4.25
C LEU A 121 -6.56 -23.54 -5.41
N ARG A 122 -7.42 -23.81 -6.39
CA ARG A 122 -7.15 -24.67 -7.54
C ARG A 122 -6.42 -23.99 -8.70
N ARG A 123 -5.92 -22.75 -8.49
CA ARG A 123 -5.28 -21.93 -9.55
C ARG A 123 -4.22 -22.67 -10.37
N HIS A 124 -3.51 -23.61 -9.73
CA HIS A 124 -2.36 -24.31 -10.30
C HIS A 124 -2.65 -25.78 -10.66
N ASP A 125 -3.89 -26.24 -10.55
CA ASP A 125 -4.25 -27.63 -10.88
C ASP A 125 -4.12 -27.90 -12.39
N ASP A 126 -4.69 -27.02 -13.21
CA ASP A 126 -4.70 -27.12 -14.67
C ASP A 126 -5.03 -25.78 -15.37
N GLU A 127 -4.92 -25.74 -16.69
CA GLU A 127 -5.20 -24.55 -17.52
C GLU A 127 -6.67 -24.08 -17.40
N LYS A 128 -7.62 -25.00 -17.19
CA LYS A 128 -9.04 -24.66 -17.03
C LYS A 128 -9.27 -23.92 -15.71
N SER A 129 -8.63 -24.39 -14.64
CA SER A 129 -8.68 -23.81 -13.30
C SER A 129 -7.96 -22.46 -13.27
N ASN A 130 -6.82 -22.32 -13.95
CA ASN A 130 -6.15 -21.03 -14.14
C ASN A 130 -7.06 -20.00 -14.84
N LYS A 131 -7.72 -20.40 -15.94
CA LYS A 131 -8.70 -19.55 -16.64
C LYS A 131 -9.90 -19.20 -15.76
N ALA A 132 -10.39 -20.14 -14.95
CA ALA A 132 -11.46 -19.88 -14.01
C ALA A 132 -11.08 -18.80 -12.99
N VAL A 133 -9.88 -18.91 -12.39
CA VAL A 133 -9.35 -17.88 -11.47
C VAL A 133 -9.26 -16.51 -12.15
N ARG A 134 -8.66 -16.44 -13.35
CA ARG A 134 -8.50 -15.19 -14.10
C ARG A 134 -9.85 -14.54 -14.47
N LYS A 135 -10.88 -15.34 -14.73
CA LYS A 135 -12.24 -14.85 -15.02
C LYS A 135 -12.97 -14.40 -13.77
N THR A 136 -12.83 -15.12 -12.67
CA THR A 136 -13.53 -14.85 -11.41
C THR A 136 -12.93 -13.65 -10.69
N PHE A 137 -11.62 -13.63 -10.51
CA PHE A 137 -10.91 -12.63 -9.71
C PHE A 137 -10.37 -11.48 -10.56
N THR A 138 -11.30 -10.73 -11.16
CA THR A 138 -10.99 -9.47 -11.86
C THR A 138 -11.34 -8.29 -10.96
N ILE A 139 -10.58 -7.19 -11.02
CA ILE A 139 -10.87 -5.99 -10.21
C ILE A 139 -12.32 -5.52 -10.35
N ARG A 140 -12.87 -5.60 -11.57
CA ARG A 140 -14.28 -5.30 -11.87
C ARG A 140 -15.24 -6.14 -11.04
N ASN A 141 -15.01 -7.45 -10.93
CA ASN A 141 -15.87 -8.34 -10.15
C ASN A 141 -15.74 -8.06 -8.66
N LEU A 142 -14.53 -7.80 -8.17
CA LEU A 142 -14.29 -7.50 -6.76
C LEU A 142 -14.98 -6.19 -6.34
N LEU A 143 -14.80 -5.12 -7.13
CA LEU A 143 -15.45 -3.83 -6.90
C LEU A 143 -16.97 -3.95 -7.06
N LYS A 144 -17.48 -4.72 -8.02
CA LYS A 144 -18.93 -4.97 -8.14
C LYS A 144 -19.50 -5.63 -6.88
N ALA A 145 -18.78 -6.57 -6.27
CA ALA A 145 -19.20 -7.17 -5.01
C ALA A 145 -19.25 -6.12 -3.89
N LEU A 146 -18.20 -5.29 -3.77
CA LEU A 146 -18.17 -4.20 -2.79
C LEU A 146 -19.32 -3.21 -3.00
N ARG A 147 -19.59 -2.82 -4.24
CA ARG A 147 -20.68 -1.91 -4.62
C ARG A 147 -22.05 -2.40 -4.17
N SER A 148 -22.27 -3.71 -4.20
CA SER A 148 -23.54 -4.31 -3.82
C SER A 148 -23.82 -4.20 -2.31
N GLU A 149 -22.79 -3.99 -1.49
CA GLU A 149 -22.88 -3.86 -0.04
C GLU A 149 -22.70 -2.40 0.44
N ASP A 150 -21.73 -1.68 -0.12
CA ASP A 150 -21.39 -0.32 0.29
C ASP A 150 -20.95 0.53 -0.93
N LEU A 151 -21.90 1.28 -1.49
CA LEU A 151 -21.66 2.13 -2.66
C LEU A 151 -20.62 3.22 -2.39
N LYS A 152 -20.62 3.81 -1.19
CA LYS A 152 -19.68 4.89 -0.86
C LYS A 152 -18.26 4.35 -0.76
N LEU A 153 -18.09 3.22 -0.09
CA LEU A 153 -16.78 2.57 0.02
C LEU A 153 -16.29 2.06 -1.35
N HIS A 154 -17.20 1.58 -2.20
CA HIS A 154 -16.89 1.25 -3.58
C HIS A 154 -16.34 2.46 -4.36
N ASP A 155 -17.01 3.60 -4.31
CA ASP A 155 -16.62 4.77 -5.10
C ASP A 155 -15.22 5.27 -4.67
N VAL A 156 -14.94 5.27 -3.37
CA VAL A 156 -13.60 5.58 -2.82
C VAL A 156 -12.56 4.55 -3.28
N ALA A 157 -12.89 3.26 -3.19
CA ALA A 157 -11.96 2.19 -3.61
C ALA A 157 -11.65 2.27 -5.11
N GLN A 158 -12.65 2.56 -5.94
CA GLN A 158 -12.49 2.73 -7.39
C GLN A 158 -11.57 3.93 -7.69
N GLU A 159 -11.84 5.09 -7.09
CA GLU A 159 -11.00 6.29 -7.29
C GLU A 159 -9.54 6.03 -6.89
N LEU A 160 -9.32 5.41 -5.73
CA LEU A 160 -7.98 5.10 -5.26
C LEU A 160 -7.29 4.04 -6.13
N TYR A 161 -8.02 3.04 -6.62
CA TYR A 161 -7.48 2.04 -7.55
C TYR A 161 -7.01 2.70 -8.85
N ASP A 162 -7.83 3.56 -9.45
CA ASP A 162 -7.49 4.27 -10.68
C ASP A 162 -6.29 5.19 -10.48
N ARG A 163 -6.20 5.88 -9.33
CA ARG A 163 -5.01 6.67 -8.97
C ARG A 163 -3.73 5.83 -8.94
N THR A 164 -3.77 4.57 -8.49
CA THR A 164 -2.59 3.69 -8.53
C THR A 164 -2.19 3.27 -9.94
N ILE A 165 -3.08 3.41 -10.93
CA ILE A 165 -2.76 3.23 -12.35
C ILE A 165 -2.12 4.51 -12.88
N ASP A 166 -2.77 5.65 -12.66
CA ASP A 166 -2.37 6.92 -13.24
C ASP A 166 -1.01 7.40 -12.73
N LEU A 167 -0.67 7.12 -11.46
CA LEU A 167 0.58 7.57 -10.84
C LEU A 167 1.63 6.47 -10.65
N GLY A 168 1.27 5.20 -10.90
CA GLY A 168 2.07 4.05 -10.48
C GLY A 168 2.97 3.44 -11.55
N GLY A 169 3.81 4.23 -12.21
CA GLY A 169 4.81 3.72 -13.16
C GLY A 169 4.25 2.88 -14.32
N HIS A 170 2.92 2.87 -14.51
CA HIS A 170 2.26 2.20 -15.63
C HIS A 170 2.67 2.93 -16.92
N PRO A 171 2.73 2.27 -18.09
CA PRO A 171 2.95 2.95 -19.37
C PRO A 171 1.75 3.81 -19.78
N ASN A 172 1.48 4.87 -19.00
CA ASN A 172 0.65 6.00 -19.34
C ASN A 172 1.51 7.27 -19.19
N GLU A 173 1.07 8.35 -19.83
CA GLU A 173 1.80 9.61 -19.88
C GLU A 173 2.00 10.21 -18.48
N GLN A 174 1.00 10.12 -17.60
CA GLN A 174 1.08 10.72 -16.27
C GLN A 174 2.15 10.04 -15.42
N ALA A 175 2.12 8.72 -15.32
CA ALA A 175 3.09 7.93 -14.56
C ALA A 175 4.53 8.10 -15.09
N VAL A 176 4.72 8.26 -16.40
CA VAL A 176 6.04 8.46 -17.00
C VAL A 176 6.58 9.88 -16.74
N PHE A 177 5.74 10.91 -16.85
CA PHE A 177 6.18 12.30 -16.75
C PHE A 177 6.21 12.86 -15.32
N THR A 178 5.54 12.22 -14.35
CA THR A 178 5.42 12.74 -12.97
C THR A 178 6.77 12.98 -12.28
N VAL A 179 7.80 12.18 -12.59
CA VAL A 179 9.15 12.29 -12.00
C VAL A 179 10.22 12.68 -13.03
N MET A 180 9.81 13.08 -14.23
CA MET A 180 10.72 13.41 -15.33
C MET A 180 10.89 14.93 -15.46
N LYS A 181 12.13 15.39 -15.40
CA LYS A 181 12.52 16.77 -15.70
C LYS A 181 13.07 16.82 -17.13
N GLN A 182 12.46 17.65 -17.96
CA GLN A 182 12.93 17.91 -19.31
C GLN A 182 13.69 19.23 -19.33
N THR A 183 14.93 19.20 -19.83
CA THR A 183 15.75 20.40 -20.03
C THR A 183 16.08 20.54 -21.51
N VAL A 184 15.80 21.72 -22.08
CA VAL A 184 16.12 22.07 -23.47
C VAL A 184 17.25 23.08 -23.46
N ASN A 185 18.38 22.76 -24.09
CA ASN A 185 19.51 23.66 -24.27
C ASN A 185 19.92 23.70 -25.74
N GLY A 186 19.45 24.73 -26.46
CA GLY A 186 19.61 24.83 -27.91
C GLY A 186 18.91 23.68 -28.63
N THR A 187 19.68 22.86 -29.36
CA THR A 187 19.18 21.64 -30.03
C THR A 187 19.23 20.38 -29.16
N LYS A 188 19.80 20.46 -27.95
CA LYS A 188 19.93 19.31 -27.06
C LYS A 188 18.73 19.21 -26.13
N LEU A 189 18.07 18.06 -26.19
CA LEU A 189 17.00 17.66 -25.28
C LEU A 189 17.56 16.66 -24.27
N THR A 190 17.40 16.93 -22.97
CA THR A 190 17.84 16.04 -21.88
C THR A 190 16.64 15.70 -20.99
N PHE A 191 16.50 14.42 -20.65
CA PHE A 191 15.51 13.93 -19.71
C PHE A 191 16.21 13.38 -18.48
N GLU A 192 15.80 13.84 -17.30
CA GLU A 192 16.26 13.33 -16.01
C GLU A 192 15.06 12.74 -15.27
N SER A 193 15.17 11.50 -14.79
CA SER A 193 14.12 10.87 -13.98
C SER A 193 14.61 10.73 -12.55
N GLY A 194 13.89 11.33 -11.61
CA GLY A 194 14.21 11.24 -10.19
C GLY A 194 13.71 9.93 -9.60
N TYR A 195 14.61 9.00 -9.25
CA TYR A 195 14.24 7.75 -8.57
C TYR A 195 14.00 7.93 -7.06
N LEU A 196 14.59 8.98 -6.48
CA LEU A 196 14.36 9.40 -5.10
C LEU A 196 13.91 10.85 -5.10
N VAL A 197 12.62 11.06 -4.86
CA VAL A 197 12.00 12.39 -4.77
C VAL A 197 12.15 12.93 -3.35
N GLY A 198 12.58 14.19 -3.22
CA GLY A 198 12.67 14.88 -1.95
C GLY A 198 11.31 15.40 -1.45
N ASN A 199 11.33 16.46 -0.63
CA ASN A 199 10.12 17.10 -0.11
C ASN A 199 9.39 17.94 -1.18
N GLU A 200 8.87 17.26 -2.20
CA GLU A 200 8.09 17.83 -3.30
C GLU A 200 6.61 17.43 -3.16
N PRO A 201 5.66 18.13 -3.82
CA PRO A 201 4.24 17.79 -3.76
C PRO A 201 3.92 16.32 -4.09
N ALA A 202 4.71 15.69 -4.97
CA ALA A 202 4.57 14.28 -5.30
C ALA A 202 4.79 13.34 -4.11
N LEU A 203 5.75 13.65 -3.22
CA LEU A 203 5.98 12.89 -1.99
C LEU A 203 4.79 13.03 -1.04
N VAL A 204 4.31 14.25 -0.83
CA VAL A 204 3.16 14.52 0.04
C VAL A 204 1.91 13.80 -0.46
N LEU A 205 1.66 13.80 -1.79
CA LEU A 205 0.55 13.07 -2.39
C LEU A 205 0.70 11.55 -2.22
N ALA A 206 1.92 11.01 -2.35
CA ALA A 206 2.18 9.59 -2.13
C ALA A 206 1.89 9.18 -0.67
N LEU A 207 2.36 9.96 0.31
CA LEU A 207 2.07 9.73 1.74
C LEU A 207 0.58 9.84 2.05
N LYS A 208 -0.10 10.84 1.49
CA LYS A 208 -1.55 10.98 1.60
C LYS A 208 -2.28 9.78 1.00
N THR A 209 -1.85 9.30 -0.17
CA THR A 209 -2.46 8.14 -0.84
C THR A 209 -2.21 6.87 -0.05
N CYS A 210 -1.04 6.70 0.59
CA CYS A 210 -0.83 5.62 1.56
C CYS A 210 -1.89 5.66 2.67
N ALA A 211 -2.15 6.83 3.26
CA ALA A 211 -3.15 6.96 4.31
C ALA A 211 -4.58 6.65 3.83
N GLN A 212 -4.96 7.17 2.65
CA GLN A 212 -6.27 6.91 2.04
C GLN A 212 -6.48 5.43 1.69
N ILE A 213 -5.49 4.78 1.08
CA ILE A 213 -5.59 3.35 0.72
C ILE A 213 -5.56 2.47 1.98
N GLY A 214 -4.71 2.78 2.96
CA GLY A 214 -4.66 2.03 4.22
C GLY A 214 -6.01 2.06 4.96
N THR A 215 -6.63 3.25 5.09
CA THR A 215 -7.96 3.38 5.70
C THR A 215 -9.07 2.77 4.84
N CYS A 216 -9.00 2.87 3.51
CA CYS A 216 -9.94 2.20 2.61
C CYS A 216 -9.87 0.67 2.76
N ALA A 217 -8.67 0.09 2.72
CA ALA A 217 -8.45 -1.34 2.92
C ALA A 217 -8.98 -1.81 4.30
N LEU A 218 -8.68 -1.09 5.38
CA LEU A 218 -9.22 -1.37 6.71
C LEU A 218 -10.75 -1.27 6.74
N SER A 219 -11.36 -0.35 6.00
CA SER A 219 -12.82 -0.23 5.89
C SER A 219 -13.44 -1.42 5.18
N VAL A 220 -12.77 -1.94 4.15
CA VAL A 220 -13.18 -3.18 3.47
C VAL A 220 -13.10 -4.35 4.44
N PHE A 221 -12.00 -4.49 5.21
CA PHE A 221 -11.89 -5.53 6.24
C PHE A 221 -12.88 -5.37 7.40
N GLN A 222 -13.26 -4.14 7.76
CA GLN A 222 -14.30 -3.87 8.74
C GLN A 222 -15.65 -4.46 8.31
N ARG A 223 -15.94 -4.54 7.01
CA ARG A 223 -17.15 -5.21 6.50
C ARG A 223 -17.11 -6.73 6.71
N ILE A 224 -15.92 -7.33 6.71
CA ILE A 224 -15.73 -8.76 6.96
C ILE A 224 -15.76 -9.04 8.46
N TYR A 225 -15.01 -8.27 9.26
CA TYR A 225 -14.74 -8.55 10.68
C TYR A 225 -15.40 -7.53 11.61
N ARG A 226 -16.64 -7.13 11.31
CA ARG A 226 -17.35 -6.04 12.01
C ARG A 226 -17.30 -6.18 13.53
N GLU A 227 -17.68 -7.35 14.06
CA GLU A 227 -17.70 -7.60 15.51
C GLU A 227 -16.32 -7.44 16.15
N ARG A 228 -15.24 -7.83 15.46
CA ARG A 228 -13.87 -7.67 15.97
C ARG A 228 -13.44 -6.22 15.98
N PHE A 229 -13.77 -5.47 14.93
CA PHE A 229 -13.51 -4.02 14.90
C PHE A 229 -14.26 -3.30 16.02
N ASP A 230 -15.50 -3.69 16.30
CA ASP A 230 -16.30 -3.08 17.37
C ASP A 230 -15.78 -3.45 18.77
N ILE A 231 -15.49 -4.74 19.03
CA ILE A 231 -14.96 -5.20 20.34
C ILE A 231 -13.62 -4.54 20.68
N LEU A 232 -12.75 -4.34 19.68
CA LEU A 232 -11.43 -3.75 19.86
C LEU A 232 -11.44 -2.22 19.84
N GLY A 233 -12.59 -1.57 19.63
CA GLY A 233 -12.70 -0.11 19.50
C GLY A 233 -12.07 0.44 18.20
N LEU A 234 -11.73 -0.42 17.25
CA LEU A 234 -11.08 -0.04 15.99
C LEU A 234 -12.04 0.67 15.04
N SER A 235 -13.36 0.44 15.17
CA SER A 235 -14.37 1.14 14.38
C SER A 235 -14.30 2.66 14.58
N ASP A 236 -14.21 3.11 15.82
CA ASP A 236 -14.12 4.54 16.16
C ASP A 236 -12.75 5.12 15.79
N GLN A 237 -11.68 4.36 16.03
CA GLN A 237 -10.32 4.75 15.63
C GLN A 237 -10.24 4.94 14.12
N LEU A 238 -10.76 4.00 13.33
CA LEU A 238 -10.79 4.08 11.88
C LEU A 238 -11.65 5.25 11.39
N ALA A 239 -12.80 5.52 12.02
CA ALA A 239 -13.62 6.68 11.71
C ALA A 239 -12.87 8.00 11.95
N SER A 240 -12.09 8.08 13.04
CA SER A 240 -11.25 9.23 13.34
C SER A 240 -10.15 9.45 12.31
N LEU A 241 -9.45 8.38 11.91
CA LEU A 241 -8.34 8.43 10.94
C LEU A 241 -8.77 8.88 9.54
N LYS A 242 -10.02 8.64 9.17
CA LYS A 242 -10.57 9.10 7.89
C LYS A 242 -10.80 10.62 7.85
N ARG A 243 -10.88 11.29 9.00
CA ARG A 243 -11.13 12.74 9.04
C ARG A 243 -9.89 13.47 8.53
N GLY A 244 -10.04 14.22 7.44
CA GLY A 244 -8.96 15.00 6.84
C GLY A 244 -8.19 14.28 5.72
N LEU A 245 -8.60 13.06 5.35
CA LEU A 245 -8.09 12.33 4.19
C LEU A 245 -8.89 12.62 2.93
#